data_AF-W0FRB1-F1
#
_entry.id   AF-W0FRB1-F1
#
_cell.length_a   1.000
_cell.length_b   1.000
_cell.length_c   1.000
_cell.angle_alpha   90.00
_cell.angle_beta   90.00
_cell.angle_gamma   90.00
#
_symmetry.space_group_name_H-M   'P 1'
#
loop_
_entity.id
_entity.type
_entity.pdbx_description
1 polymer ?
#
loop_
_entity_poly.entity_id
_entity_poly.type
_entity_poly.pdbx_seq_one_letter_code
_entity_poly.pdbx_strand_id
1 'polypeptide(L)'
;MVENPIISSYVDDVLAQIEKKALDENLPIFVRKTVPRLEDSFWVNVIGKGYPVPNTAFRWCTDKLKIKPTARFITDQVDECGEAIILIGTRKAESATRARSIKRHEIHGQRLTRHTILHNTFVYAPIKELMLEEVWYIINAIPCPWGFDNKILFNIYMDASADDYECPTVVTDKSHGSCGQSRFGCWVCTVVKDDKSMRSLIKNGREWMQPLYDFRIELDSERNIMKNRMPFRRDGKRAVNDMGPYIFSYRANILRRLLEVQYELQQRDPHIKLISDQELIAIQVNWYRDFNFGYQVSDIYNSIYKETFSMEENTKNKLEAELMREICKNNPEEGELIEQLLLLQKSKSLMQRRRGLKNEIELRLKVIFK
;
A
#
# COMPACT_ATOMS: atom_id res chain seq x y z
N MET A 1 -4.75 -0.71 -6.11
CA MET A 1 -4.92 -1.41 -4.81
C MET A 1 -3.79 -2.42 -4.58
N VAL A 2 -3.19 -2.46 -3.38
CA VAL A 2 -2.08 -3.38 -3.05
C VAL A 2 -2.44 -4.50 -2.08
N GLU A 3 -3.62 -4.44 -1.46
CA GLU A 3 -4.12 -5.50 -0.58
C GLU A 3 -4.57 -6.72 -1.39
N ASN A 4 -4.50 -7.91 -0.80
CA ASN A 4 -4.99 -9.14 -1.45
C ASN A 4 -6.44 -8.91 -1.92
N PRO A 5 -6.76 -9.03 -3.23
CA PRO A 5 -8.06 -8.61 -3.73
C PRO A 5 -9.23 -9.40 -3.15
N ILE A 6 -9.05 -10.69 -2.86
CA ILE A 6 -10.10 -11.55 -2.26
C ILE A 6 -10.44 -11.05 -0.86
N ILE A 7 -9.42 -10.74 -0.07
CA ILE A 7 -9.60 -10.24 1.28
C ILE A 7 -10.15 -8.82 1.28
N SER A 8 -9.71 -7.97 0.36
CA SER A 8 -10.24 -6.61 0.23
C SER A 8 -11.73 -6.63 -0.10
N SER A 9 -12.14 -7.46 -1.08
CA SER A 9 -13.55 -7.63 -1.44
C SER A 9 -14.37 -8.12 -0.24
N TYR A 10 -13.91 -9.18 0.43
CA TYR A 10 -14.57 -9.72 1.61
C TYR A 10 -14.73 -8.68 2.72
N VAL A 11 -13.69 -7.90 3.01
CA VAL A 11 -13.74 -6.85 4.03
C VAL A 11 -14.72 -5.76 3.64
N ASP A 12 -14.72 -5.32 2.37
CA ASP A 12 -15.64 -4.29 1.90
C ASP A 12 -17.10 -4.73 1.99
N ASP A 13 -17.39 -5.99 1.65
CA ASP A 13 -18.74 -6.57 1.78
C ASP A 13 -19.18 -6.66 3.26
N VAL A 14 -18.31 -7.12 4.15
CA VAL A 14 -18.60 -7.20 5.60
C VAL A 14 -18.83 -5.82 6.19
N LEU A 15 -18.02 -4.84 5.81
CA LEU A 15 -18.15 -3.46 6.28
C LEU A 15 -19.47 -2.83 5.82
N ALA A 16 -19.86 -3.04 4.57
CA ALA A 16 -21.16 -2.58 4.05
C ALA A 16 -22.33 -3.23 4.79
N GLN A 17 -22.22 -4.54 5.10
CA GLN A 17 -23.22 -5.26 5.87
C GLN A 17 -23.34 -4.75 7.32
N ILE A 18 -22.21 -4.44 7.97
CA ILE A 18 -22.19 -3.82 9.31
C ILE A 18 -22.89 -2.46 9.28
N GLU A 19 -22.57 -1.60 8.31
CA GLU A 19 -23.16 -0.27 8.20
C GLU A 19 -24.68 -0.33 7.98
N LYS A 20 -25.13 -1.21 7.08
CA LYS A 20 -26.56 -1.43 6.84
C LYS A 20 -27.28 -1.91 8.10
N LYS A 21 -26.75 -2.93 8.77
CA LYS A 21 -27.39 -3.53 9.94
C LYS A 21 -27.39 -2.59 11.15
N ALA A 22 -26.34 -1.79 11.32
CA ALA A 22 -26.30 -0.74 12.34
C ALA A 22 -27.40 0.30 12.13
N LEU A 23 -27.67 0.70 10.87
CA LEU A 23 -28.78 1.59 10.53
C LEU A 23 -30.14 0.95 10.80
N ASP A 24 -30.33 -0.29 10.34
CA ASP A 24 -31.59 -1.04 10.49
C ASP A 24 -31.97 -1.24 11.97
N GLU A 25 -30.98 -1.42 12.85
CA GLU A 25 -31.18 -1.61 14.30
C GLU A 25 -31.01 -0.34 15.12
N ASN A 26 -30.83 0.82 14.48
CA ASN A 26 -30.62 2.12 15.13
C ASN A 26 -29.47 2.09 16.18
N LEU A 27 -28.39 1.40 15.84
CA LEU A 27 -27.17 1.31 16.66
C LEU A 27 -26.25 2.50 16.34
N PRO A 28 -25.60 3.12 17.34
CA PRO A 28 -24.67 4.23 17.14
C PRO A 28 -23.30 3.73 16.64
N ILE A 29 -23.28 2.98 15.56
CA ILE A 29 -22.10 2.33 14.99
C ILE A 29 -21.91 2.85 13.57
N PHE A 30 -20.75 3.43 13.31
CA PHE A 30 -20.41 4.04 12.03
C PHE A 30 -19.18 3.39 11.45
N VAL A 31 -19.23 3.07 10.16
CA VAL A 31 -18.11 2.47 9.45
C VAL A 31 -17.27 3.57 8.80
N ARG A 32 -15.96 3.52 9.04
CA ARG A 32 -14.97 4.44 8.46
C ARG A 32 -13.73 3.66 8.00
N LYS A 33 -13.52 3.60 6.69
CA LYS A 33 -12.33 2.98 6.08
C LYS A 33 -11.17 3.97 6.08
N THR A 34 -10.13 3.71 6.87
CA THR A 34 -8.93 4.54 6.89
C THR A 34 -8.01 4.20 5.71
N VAL A 35 -7.72 5.17 4.85
CA VAL A 35 -6.84 5.00 3.69
C VAL A 35 -5.59 5.90 3.79
N PRO A 36 -4.44 5.46 3.27
CA PRO A 36 -3.25 6.30 3.18
C PRO A 36 -3.49 7.52 2.30
N ARG A 37 -2.79 8.60 2.61
CA ARG A 37 -2.72 9.75 1.71
C ARG A 37 -2.05 9.33 0.40
N LEU A 38 -2.39 10.01 -0.69
CA LEU A 38 -1.83 9.72 -2.01
C LEU A 38 -0.30 9.70 -2.02
N GLU A 39 0.35 10.64 -1.34
CA GLU A 39 1.81 10.71 -1.20
C GLU A 39 2.45 9.53 -0.44
N ASP A 40 1.65 8.84 0.38
CA ASP A 40 2.03 7.70 1.20
C ASP A 40 1.61 6.37 0.55
N SER A 41 0.93 6.39 -0.60
CA SER A 41 0.54 5.18 -1.32
C SER A 41 1.75 4.36 -1.75
N PHE A 42 1.56 3.05 -1.92
CA PHE A 42 2.65 2.13 -2.24
C PHE A 42 3.33 2.50 -3.57
N TRP A 43 2.55 2.68 -4.64
CA TRP A 43 3.09 2.99 -5.96
C TRP A 43 3.71 4.38 -6.05
N VAL A 44 3.15 5.37 -5.36
CA VAL A 44 3.76 6.70 -5.29
C VAL A 44 5.11 6.65 -4.57
N ASN A 45 5.27 5.83 -3.53
CA ASN A 45 6.59 5.69 -2.88
C ASN A 45 7.56 4.87 -3.75
N VAL A 46 7.14 3.73 -4.31
CA VAL A 46 8.04 2.86 -5.11
C VAL A 46 8.36 3.48 -6.47
N ILE A 47 7.36 3.73 -7.29
CA ILE A 47 7.50 4.24 -8.66
C ILE A 47 7.67 5.75 -8.66
N GLY A 48 6.92 6.48 -7.82
CA GLY A 48 6.95 7.94 -7.77
C GLY A 48 8.11 8.52 -6.96
N LYS A 49 8.67 7.83 -5.96
CA LYS A 49 9.79 8.31 -5.15
C LYS A 49 11.05 7.45 -5.22
N GLY A 50 10.99 6.31 -5.91
CA GLY A 50 12.11 5.37 -6.07
C GLY A 50 12.39 4.55 -4.81
N TYR A 51 11.45 4.43 -3.87
CA TYR A 51 11.70 3.65 -2.65
C TYR A 51 11.85 2.18 -3.01
N PRO A 52 12.86 1.48 -2.47
CA PRO A 52 12.94 0.05 -2.64
C PRO A 52 11.74 -0.64 -1.99
N VAL A 53 11.28 -1.72 -2.61
CA VAL A 53 10.16 -2.50 -2.06
C VAL A 53 10.55 -3.03 -0.66
N PRO A 54 9.60 -3.06 0.30
CA PRO A 54 9.92 -3.31 1.71
C PRO A 54 10.67 -4.63 1.94
N ASN A 55 11.52 -4.65 2.96
CA ASN A 55 12.14 -5.87 3.47
C ASN A 55 12.07 -5.89 5.00
N THR A 56 12.66 -6.90 5.62
CA THR A 56 12.66 -7.05 7.10
C THR A 56 13.32 -5.89 7.83
N ALA A 57 14.37 -5.27 7.26
CA ALA A 57 15.08 -4.15 7.85
C ALA A 57 14.47 -2.78 7.48
N PHE A 58 13.85 -2.67 6.31
CA PHE A 58 13.34 -1.43 5.74
C PHE A 58 11.84 -1.56 5.45
N ARG A 59 11.03 -1.55 6.52
CA ARG A 59 9.58 -1.79 6.49
C ARG A 59 8.76 -0.50 6.51
N TRP A 60 9.04 0.40 5.58
CA TRP A 60 8.35 1.71 5.50
C TRP A 60 6.83 1.60 5.26
N CYS A 61 6.37 0.50 4.65
CA CYS A 61 4.95 0.29 4.33
C CYS A 61 4.06 0.23 5.58
N THR A 62 4.59 -0.24 6.73
CA THR A 62 3.79 -0.37 7.95
C THR A 62 3.47 1.00 8.54
N ASP A 63 4.46 1.89 8.60
CA ASP A 63 4.26 3.27 9.04
C ASP A 63 3.27 4.02 8.12
N LYS A 64 3.56 4.04 6.82
CA LYS A 64 2.82 4.84 5.83
C LYS A 64 1.42 4.33 5.51
N LEU A 65 1.28 3.01 5.31
CA LEU A 65 0.02 2.42 4.85
C LEU A 65 -0.90 2.01 5.99
N LYS A 66 -0.36 1.75 7.20
CA LYS A 66 -1.16 1.21 8.33
C LYS A 66 -1.20 2.15 9.53
N ILE A 67 -0.04 2.58 10.04
CA ILE A 67 0.01 3.37 11.29
C ILE A 67 -0.52 4.79 11.08
N LYS A 68 0.03 5.55 10.12
CA LYS A 68 -0.35 6.95 9.90
C LYS A 68 -1.84 7.16 9.60
N PRO A 69 -2.49 6.35 8.73
CA PRO A 69 -3.90 6.57 8.41
C PRO A 69 -4.80 6.39 9.63
N THR A 70 -4.56 5.34 10.40
CA THR A 70 -5.33 5.03 11.61
C THR A 70 -5.01 6.00 12.75
N ALA A 71 -3.74 6.35 12.97
CA ALA A 71 -3.33 7.31 13.98
C ALA A 71 -3.98 8.68 13.76
N ARG A 72 -3.98 9.18 12.51
CA ARG A 72 -4.66 10.43 12.15
C ARG A 72 -6.14 10.38 12.51
N PHE A 73 -6.83 9.31 12.10
CA PHE A 73 -8.25 9.16 12.40
C PHE A 73 -8.52 9.18 13.91
N ILE A 74 -7.71 8.46 14.71
CA ILE A 74 -7.87 8.46 16.17
C ILE A 74 -7.60 9.84 16.75
N THR A 75 -6.56 10.55 16.30
CA THR A 75 -6.28 11.92 16.75
C THR A 75 -7.45 12.85 16.46
N ASP A 76 -8.01 12.80 15.25
CA ASP A 76 -9.16 13.63 14.87
C ASP A 76 -10.38 13.34 15.79
N GLN A 77 -10.59 12.07 16.17
CA GLN A 77 -11.66 11.68 17.10
C GLN A 77 -11.39 12.08 18.56
N VAL A 78 -10.14 12.04 19.01
CA VAL A 78 -9.76 12.52 20.34
C VAL A 78 -9.92 14.04 20.44
N ASP A 79 -9.61 14.77 19.38
CA ASP A 79 -9.78 16.22 19.33
C ASP A 79 -11.28 16.62 19.39
N GLU A 80 -12.15 15.80 18.80
CA GLU A 80 -13.61 16.03 18.78
C GLU A 80 -14.32 15.57 20.06
N CYS A 81 -13.94 14.40 20.60
CA CYS A 81 -14.65 13.72 21.69
C CYS A 81 -13.91 13.74 23.04
N GLY A 82 -12.66 14.24 23.09
CA GLY A 82 -11.81 14.34 24.28
C GLY A 82 -11.00 13.08 24.59
N GLU A 83 -11.59 11.89 24.46
CA GLU A 83 -10.95 10.60 24.71
C GLU A 83 -11.39 9.53 23.71
N ALA A 84 -10.54 8.52 23.49
CA ALA A 84 -10.86 7.37 22.64
C ALA A 84 -10.51 6.04 23.31
N ILE A 85 -11.36 5.02 23.11
CA ILE A 85 -11.08 3.63 23.50
C ILE A 85 -10.99 2.77 22.25
N ILE A 86 -9.85 2.10 22.05
CA ILE A 86 -9.59 1.22 20.93
C ILE A 86 -9.80 -0.23 21.35
N LEU A 87 -10.70 -0.92 20.67
CA LEU A 87 -10.89 -2.36 20.79
C LEU A 87 -9.93 -3.08 19.85
N ILE A 88 -9.13 -4.03 20.37
CA ILE A 88 -8.17 -4.79 19.58
C ILE A 88 -8.36 -6.30 19.80
N GLY A 89 -8.40 -7.07 18.71
CA GLY A 89 -8.51 -8.53 18.74
C GLY A 89 -7.21 -9.30 19.06
N THR A 90 -6.25 -8.72 19.78
CA THR A 90 -4.99 -9.41 20.13
C THR A 90 -5.19 -10.45 21.22
N ARG A 91 -4.50 -11.59 21.12
CA ARG A 91 -4.58 -12.68 22.10
C ARG A 91 -3.21 -13.08 22.62
N LYS A 92 -3.12 -13.51 23.88
CA LYS A 92 -1.87 -14.00 24.48
C LYS A 92 -1.34 -15.24 23.74
N ALA A 93 -2.27 -16.11 23.31
CA ALA A 93 -1.97 -17.32 22.56
C ALA A 93 -1.46 -17.07 21.11
N GLU A 94 -1.48 -15.83 20.60
CA GLU A 94 -1.01 -15.58 19.22
C GLU A 94 0.51 -15.69 19.06
N SER A 95 1.30 -15.30 20.08
CA SER A 95 2.76 -15.49 20.12
C SER A 95 3.34 -15.14 21.48
N ALA A 96 4.50 -15.72 21.81
CA ALA A 96 5.26 -15.37 23.03
C ALA A 96 5.62 -13.88 23.11
N THR A 97 5.85 -13.22 21.98
CA THR A 97 6.12 -11.78 21.92
C THR A 97 4.86 -10.96 22.24
N ARG A 98 3.69 -11.35 21.71
CA ARG A 98 2.42 -10.69 22.06
C ARG A 98 2.05 -10.91 23.52
N ALA A 99 2.21 -12.12 24.05
CA ALA A 99 1.99 -12.41 25.47
C ALA A 99 2.84 -11.50 26.39
N ARG A 100 4.14 -11.38 26.09
CA ARG A 100 5.04 -10.47 26.83
C ARG A 100 4.63 -9.01 26.70
N SER A 101 4.20 -8.58 25.51
CA SER A 101 3.74 -7.20 25.28
C SER A 101 2.47 -6.89 26.05
N ILE A 102 1.47 -7.79 26.03
CA ILE A 102 0.22 -7.63 26.79
C ILE A 102 0.55 -7.54 28.28
N LYS A 103 1.32 -8.49 28.81
CA LYS A 103 1.69 -8.52 30.24
C LYS A 103 2.45 -7.26 30.69
N ARG A 104 3.26 -6.65 29.82
CA ARG A 104 4.01 -5.42 30.13
C ARG A 104 3.11 -4.20 30.31
N HIS A 105 2.04 -4.10 29.52
CA HIS A 105 1.16 -2.93 29.53
C HIS A 105 -0.11 -3.15 30.35
N GLU A 106 -0.34 -4.38 30.82
CA GLU A 106 -1.46 -4.75 31.68
C GLU A 106 -1.32 -4.10 33.05
N ILE A 107 -2.37 -3.40 33.47
CA ILE A 107 -2.46 -2.77 34.79
C ILE A 107 -3.37 -3.65 35.65
N HIS A 108 -2.86 -4.14 36.77
CA HIS A 108 -3.63 -5.03 37.64
C HIS A 108 -4.91 -4.34 38.12
N GLY A 109 -6.04 -5.05 38.03
CA GLY A 109 -7.36 -4.52 38.40
C GLY A 109 -8.03 -3.60 37.37
N GLN A 110 -7.36 -3.25 36.26
CA GLN A 110 -7.94 -2.42 35.21
C GLN A 110 -8.17 -3.20 33.92
N ARG A 111 -9.30 -2.94 33.26
CA ARG A 111 -9.61 -3.50 31.93
C ARG A 111 -8.93 -2.71 30.81
N LEU A 112 -8.77 -1.40 31.01
CA LEU A 112 -8.19 -0.49 30.03
C LEU A 112 -6.69 -0.34 30.26
N THR A 113 -5.95 -0.21 29.17
CA THR A 113 -4.52 0.10 29.18
C THR A 113 -4.29 1.37 28.37
N ARG A 114 -3.30 2.20 28.72
CA ARG A 114 -2.99 3.40 27.92
C ARG A 114 -2.33 3.01 26.60
N HIS A 115 -2.73 3.67 25.52
CA HIS A 115 -2.02 3.55 24.26
C HIS A 115 -0.60 4.13 24.39
N THR A 116 0.39 3.50 23.74
CA THR A 116 1.81 3.83 23.94
C THR A 116 2.25 5.14 23.28
N ILE A 117 1.59 5.51 22.18
CA ILE A 117 1.96 6.67 21.35
C ILE A 117 0.90 7.78 21.40
N LEU A 118 -0.35 7.43 21.11
CA LEU A 118 -1.49 8.36 21.10
C LEU A 118 -1.90 8.79 22.50
N HIS A 119 -2.00 10.10 22.70
CA HIS A 119 -2.51 10.73 23.93
C HIS A 119 -4.02 10.52 24.08
N ASN A 120 -4.52 10.57 25.33
CA ASN A 120 -5.94 10.41 25.67
C ASN A 120 -6.64 9.21 24.99
N THR A 121 -5.85 8.16 24.74
CA THR A 121 -6.30 6.96 24.05
C THR A 121 -6.05 5.74 24.92
N PHE A 122 -7.07 4.92 25.09
CA PHE A 122 -7.03 3.67 25.83
C PHE A 122 -7.20 2.47 24.88
N VAL A 123 -6.71 1.32 25.30
CA VAL A 123 -6.76 0.06 24.56
C VAL A 123 -7.42 -1.00 25.43
N TYR A 124 -8.35 -1.73 24.83
CA TYR A 124 -9.01 -2.89 25.43
C TYR A 124 -8.97 -4.09 24.48
N ALA A 125 -8.54 -5.23 24.99
CA ALA A 125 -8.46 -6.48 24.24
C ALA A 125 -9.45 -7.51 24.80
N PRO A 126 -10.70 -7.56 24.28
CA PRO A 126 -11.79 -8.35 24.87
C PRO A 126 -11.54 -9.86 24.78
N ILE A 127 -10.85 -10.32 23.74
CA ILE A 127 -10.58 -11.73 23.47
C ILE A 127 -9.18 -12.18 23.90
N LYS A 128 -8.50 -11.41 24.76
CA LYS A 128 -7.06 -11.58 25.05
C LYS A 128 -6.69 -12.97 25.58
N GLU A 129 -7.61 -13.64 26.27
CA GLU A 129 -7.40 -14.96 26.87
C GLU A 129 -7.82 -16.12 25.95
N LEU A 130 -8.53 -15.85 24.85
CA LEU A 130 -9.05 -16.92 23.99
C LEU A 130 -7.93 -17.60 23.17
N MET A 131 -8.03 -18.92 23.08
CA MET A 131 -7.27 -19.78 22.19
C MET A 131 -7.80 -19.68 20.75
N LEU A 132 -7.01 -20.15 19.78
CA LEU A 132 -7.39 -20.02 18.35
C LEU A 132 -8.62 -20.89 18.04
N GLU A 133 -8.67 -22.07 18.65
CA GLU A 133 -9.73 -23.06 18.51
C GLU A 133 -11.05 -22.53 19.08
N GLU A 134 -11.00 -21.82 20.21
CA GLU A 134 -12.17 -21.19 20.83
C GLU A 134 -12.75 -20.07 19.94
N VAL A 135 -11.88 -19.29 19.29
CA VAL A 135 -12.32 -18.25 18.35
C VAL A 135 -13.04 -18.88 17.15
N TRP A 136 -12.49 -19.94 16.57
CA TRP A 136 -13.15 -20.66 15.47
C TRP A 136 -14.44 -21.33 15.89
N TYR A 137 -14.47 -21.93 17.08
CA TYR A 137 -15.68 -22.50 17.65
C TYR A 137 -16.78 -21.44 17.75
N ILE A 138 -16.47 -20.25 18.28
CA ILE A 138 -17.43 -19.16 18.40
C ILE A 138 -17.93 -18.70 17.01
N ILE A 139 -17.03 -18.51 16.04
CA ILE A 139 -17.39 -18.09 14.68
C ILE A 139 -18.29 -19.11 13.99
N ASN A 140 -18.06 -20.41 14.20
CA ASN A 140 -18.82 -21.47 13.55
C ASN A 140 -20.13 -21.81 14.29
N ALA A 141 -20.17 -21.65 15.61
CA ALA A 141 -21.34 -21.98 16.43
C ALA A 141 -22.35 -20.83 16.52
N ILE A 142 -21.89 -19.58 16.46
CA ILE A 142 -22.74 -18.40 16.63
C ILE A 142 -22.90 -17.69 15.28
N PRO A 143 -24.15 -17.43 14.83
CA PRO A 143 -24.37 -16.66 13.62
C PRO A 143 -23.80 -15.24 13.76
N CYS A 144 -23.27 -14.69 12.66
CA CYS A 144 -22.76 -13.32 12.66
C CYS A 144 -23.87 -12.34 13.06
N PRO A 145 -23.68 -11.49 14.09
CA PRO A 145 -24.68 -10.50 14.50
C PRO A 145 -25.07 -9.54 13.37
N TRP A 146 -24.13 -9.30 12.44
CA TRP A 146 -24.33 -8.43 11.28
C TRP A 146 -25.10 -9.12 10.13
N GLY A 147 -25.36 -10.43 10.23
CA GLY A 147 -26.05 -11.20 9.20
C GLY A 147 -25.16 -11.69 8.04
N PHE A 148 -23.84 -11.59 8.18
CA PHE A 148 -22.88 -12.09 7.18
C PHE A 148 -22.68 -13.62 7.31
N ASP A 149 -22.47 -14.32 6.20
CA ASP A 149 -22.21 -15.76 6.23
C ASP A 149 -20.76 -16.08 6.65
N ASN A 150 -20.59 -16.62 7.86
CA ASN A 150 -19.30 -17.00 8.40
C ASN A 150 -18.60 -18.12 7.59
N LYS A 151 -19.34 -18.91 6.81
CA LYS A 151 -18.75 -19.95 5.93
C LYS A 151 -17.83 -19.36 4.87
N ILE A 152 -18.11 -18.14 4.40
CA ILE A 152 -17.26 -17.45 3.44
C ILE A 152 -15.87 -17.23 4.04
N LEU A 153 -15.79 -16.74 5.28
CA LEU A 153 -14.53 -16.55 5.99
C LEU A 153 -13.79 -17.87 6.19
N PHE A 154 -14.52 -18.91 6.61
CA PHE A 154 -13.95 -20.25 6.79
C PHE A 154 -13.33 -20.77 5.49
N ASN A 155 -14.05 -20.67 4.37
CA ASN A 155 -13.57 -21.10 3.05
C ASN A 155 -12.33 -20.32 2.61
N ILE A 156 -12.27 -19.01 2.85
CA ILE A 156 -11.07 -18.20 2.55
C ILE A 156 -9.83 -18.74 3.29
N TYR A 157 -9.97 -19.04 4.58
CA TYR A 157 -8.87 -19.59 5.38
C TYR A 157 -8.52 -21.02 4.99
N MET A 158 -9.52 -21.83 4.63
CA MET A 158 -9.34 -23.19 4.13
C MET A 158 -8.55 -23.18 2.80
N ASP A 159 -8.99 -22.38 1.82
CA ASP A 159 -8.34 -22.24 0.51
C ASP A 159 -6.92 -21.65 0.61
N ALA A 160 -6.66 -20.84 1.63
CA ALA A 160 -5.36 -20.21 1.84
C ALA A 160 -4.41 -21.03 2.71
N SER A 161 -4.83 -22.18 3.23
CA SER A 161 -3.98 -23.07 4.01
C SER A 161 -3.08 -23.88 3.07
N ALA A 162 -1.81 -24.04 3.43
CA ALA A 162 -0.87 -24.86 2.66
C ALA A 162 -1.04 -26.34 3.01
N ASP A 163 -0.66 -27.24 2.09
CA ASP A 163 -0.86 -28.70 2.16
C ASP A 163 -0.37 -29.37 3.47
N ASP A 164 0.51 -28.72 4.25
CA ASP A 164 1.01 -29.23 5.54
C ASP A 164 0.03 -29.02 6.72
N TYR A 165 -1.09 -28.34 6.49
CA TYR A 165 -2.12 -28.05 7.50
C TYR A 165 -3.48 -28.50 6.98
N GLU A 166 -3.87 -29.73 7.29
CA GLU A 166 -5.28 -30.07 7.29
C GLU A 166 -5.99 -29.15 8.30
N CYS A 167 -7.14 -28.61 7.93
CA CYS A 167 -8.00 -27.80 8.80
C CYS A 167 -9.02 -28.77 9.43
N PRO A 168 -8.70 -29.49 10.52
CA PRO A 168 -9.65 -30.40 11.10
C PRO A 168 -10.80 -29.58 11.70
N THR A 169 -12.01 -29.89 11.26
CA THR A 169 -13.26 -29.39 11.86
C THR A 169 -13.41 -29.84 13.32
N VAL A 170 -12.65 -30.85 13.75
CA VAL A 170 -12.54 -31.34 15.12
C VAL A 170 -11.07 -31.67 15.41
N VAL A 171 -10.43 -30.95 16.33
CA VAL A 171 -9.05 -31.22 16.74
C VAL A 171 -9.02 -32.49 17.58
N THR A 172 -8.74 -33.64 16.97
CA THR A 172 -8.61 -34.92 17.69
C THR A 172 -7.20 -35.16 18.20
N ASP A 173 -6.16 -34.55 17.61
CA ASP A 173 -4.77 -34.71 18.02
C ASP A 173 -3.90 -33.47 17.76
N LYS A 174 -2.86 -33.28 18.61
CA LYS A 174 -1.89 -32.15 18.56
C LYS A 174 -1.00 -32.13 17.31
N SER A 175 -1.07 -33.15 16.45
CA SER A 175 -0.33 -33.25 15.19
C SER A 175 -0.95 -32.44 14.05
N HIS A 176 -2.24 -32.11 14.13
CA HIS A 176 -2.94 -31.31 13.12
C HIS A 176 -3.02 -29.86 13.58
N GLY A 177 -2.43 -28.92 12.82
CA GLY A 177 -2.53 -27.50 13.15
C GLY A 177 -3.93 -26.96 12.87
N SER A 178 -4.42 -26.05 13.72
CA SER A 178 -5.73 -25.43 13.52
C SER A 178 -5.77 -24.52 12.28
N CYS A 179 -6.94 -24.47 11.63
CA CYS A 179 -7.28 -23.45 10.64
C CYS A 179 -6.92 -22.05 11.17
N GLY A 180 -6.52 -21.11 10.31
CA GLY A 180 -6.29 -19.73 10.75
C GLY A 180 -4.83 -19.32 10.98
N GLN A 181 -3.86 -20.16 10.61
CA GLN A 181 -2.45 -19.77 10.60
C GLN A 181 -2.06 -18.95 9.36
N SER A 182 -2.86 -19.02 8.29
CA SER A 182 -2.62 -18.26 7.06
C SER A 182 -2.72 -16.75 7.32
N ARG A 183 -1.65 -16.03 6.98
CA ARG A 183 -1.56 -14.58 7.15
C ARG A 183 -1.73 -13.90 5.80
N PHE A 184 -2.83 -13.19 5.64
CA PHE A 184 -3.11 -12.41 4.45
C PHE A 184 -2.35 -11.09 4.47
N GLY A 185 -1.29 -11.01 3.67
CA GLY A 185 -0.57 -9.78 3.41
C GLY A 185 -1.10 -9.04 2.18
N CYS A 186 -0.52 -7.87 1.92
CA CYS A 186 -0.63 -7.22 0.62
C CYS A 186 -0.07 -8.15 -0.46
N TRP A 187 -0.70 -8.25 -1.63
CA TRP A 187 -0.23 -9.15 -2.71
C TRP A 187 1.18 -8.77 -3.21
N VAL A 188 1.58 -7.50 -3.05
CA VAL A 188 2.92 -6.98 -3.37
C VAL A 188 3.96 -7.18 -2.25
N CYS A 189 3.64 -7.90 -1.18
CA CYS A 189 4.49 -7.93 0.02
C CYS A 189 5.81 -8.71 -0.21
N THR A 190 6.93 -7.99 -0.24
CA THR A 190 8.29 -8.53 -0.38
C THR A 190 9.04 -8.68 0.96
N VAL A 191 8.35 -8.52 2.09
CA VAL A 191 8.95 -8.70 3.43
C VAL A 191 9.14 -10.18 3.74
N VAL A 192 8.19 -11.00 3.35
CA VAL A 192 8.32 -12.46 3.33
C VAL A 192 8.93 -12.86 2.00
N LYS A 193 9.78 -13.89 1.97
CA LYS A 193 10.33 -14.39 0.69
C LYS A 193 9.21 -14.94 -0.19
N ASP A 194 8.32 -15.70 0.43
CA ASP A 194 7.29 -16.45 -0.24
C ASP A 194 5.92 -16.22 0.40
N ASP A 195 4.92 -15.88 -0.42
CA ASP A 195 3.53 -15.75 0.02
C ASP A 195 2.81 -17.09 -0.16
N LYS A 196 2.92 -17.94 0.87
CA LYS A 196 2.27 -19.25 0.91
C LYS A 196 0.75 -19.14 0.75
N SER A 197 0.13 -18.09 1.29
CA SER A 197 -1.33 -17.93 1.23
C SER A 197 -1.79 -17.68 -0.20
N MET A 198 -1.08 -16.82 -0.93
CA MET A 198 -1.37 -16.53 -2.33
C MET A 198 -1.11 -17.75 -3.22
N ARG A 199 -0.04 -18.51 -2.96
CA ARG A 199 0.24 -19.75 -3.68
C ARG A 199 -0.85 -20.81 -3.46
N SER A 200 -1.30 -21.00 -2.21
CA SER A 200 -2.40 -21.91 -1.91
C SER A 200 -3.68 -21.50 -2.61
N LEU A 201 -4.02 -20.20 -2.60
CA LEU A 201 -5.19 -19.68 -3.31
C LEU A 201 -5.11 -19.97 -4.82
N ILE A 202 -3.95 -19.78 -5.45
CA ILE A 202 -3.72 -20.11 -6.87
C ILE A 202 -3.94 -21.60 -7.11
N LYS A 203 -3.33 -22.47 -6.30
CA LYS A 203 -3.47 -23.93 -6.39
C LYS A 203 -4.92 -24.39 -6.22
N ASN A 204 -5.68 -23.69 -5.38
CA ASN A 204 -7.09 -23.97 -5.08
C ASN A 204 -8.05 -23.25 -6.06
N GLY A 205 -7.65 -23.07 -7.32
CA GLY A 205 -8.52 -22.61 -8.41
C GLY A 205 -8.59 -21.10 -8.61
N ARG A 206 -7.73 -20.31 -7.95
CA ARG A 206 -7.64 -18.85 -8.15
C ARG A 206 -6.46 -18.47 -9.04
N GLU A 207 -6.32 -19.16 -10.16
CA GLU A 207 -5.22 -19.03 -11.13
C GLU A 207 -5.06 -17.61 -11.69
N TRP A 208 -6.14 -16.82 -11.74
CA TRP A 208 -6.09 -15.42 -12.15
C TRP A 208 -5.17 -14.55 -11.27
N MET A 209 -4.79 -15.01 -10.07
CA MET A 209 -3.82 -14.32 -9.21
C MET A 209 -2.36 -14.58 -9.62
N GLN A 210 -2.10 -15.50 -10.55
CA GLN A 210 -0.74 -15.86 -10.98
C GLN A 210 0.08 -14.65 -11.48
N PRO A 211 -0.46 -13.76 -12.34
CA PRO A 211 0.29 -12.56 -12.79
C PRO A 211 0.71 -11.63 -11.64
N LEU A 212 -0.12 -11.52 -10.60
CA LEU A 212 0.20 -10.73 -9.39
C LEU A 212 1.35 -11.37 -8.60
N TYR A 213 1.36 -12.70 -8.51
CA TYR A 213 2.37 -13.46 -7.79
C TYR A 213 3.73 -13.40 -8.49
N ASP A 214 3.73 -13.54 -9.83
CA ASP A 214 4.94 -13.46 -10.63
C ASP A 214 5.55 -12.05 -10.58
N PHE A 215 4.72 -11.02 -10.76
CA PHE A 215 5.16 -9.63 -10.62
C PHE A 215 5.78 -9.34 -9.25
N ARG A 216 5.20 -9.90 -8.17
CA ARG A 216 5.76 -9.80 -6.81
C ARG A 216 7.15 -10.47 -6.71
N ILE A 217 7.34 -11.67 -7.28
CA ILE A 217 8.63 -12.37 -7.28
C ILE A 217 9.69 -11.55 -8.00
N GLU A 218 9.34 -10.98 -9.16
CA GLU A 218 10.24 -10.14 -9.92
C GLU A 218 10.66 -8.91 -9.10
N LEU A 219 9.71 -8.22 -8.43
CA LEU A 219 10.03 -7.10 -7.55
C LEU A 219 10.98 -7.48 -6.40
N ASP A 220 10.82 -8.65 -5.77
CA ASP A 220 11.69 -9.09 -4.68
C ASP A 220 13.11 -9.42 -5.17
N SER A 221 13.22 -10.09 -6.32
CA SER A 221 14.50 -10.50 -6.91
C SER A 221 15.30 -9.32 -7.47
N GLU A 222 14.62 -8.34 -8.05
CA GLU A 222 15.24 -7.15 -8.65
C GLU A 222 15.57 -6.05 -7.64
N ARG A 223 14.98 -6.12 -6.43
CA ARG A 223 15.11 -5.10 -5.37
C ARG A 223 16.56 -4.71 -5.12
N ASN A 224 17.44 -5.70 -5.01
CA ASN A 224 18.82 -5.51 -4.57
C ASN A 224 19.84 -5.51 -5.71
N ILE A 225 19.41 -5.40 -6.97
CA ILE A 225 20.34 -5.32 -8.10
C ILE A 225 20.91 -3.90 -8.20
N MET A 226 22.23 -3.76 -8.08
CA MET A 226 22.92 -2.47 -8.07
C MET A 226 22.62 -1.62 -9.32
N LYS A 227 22.50 -2.25 -10.49
CA LYS A 227 22.14 -1.59 -11.76
C LYS A 227 20.82 -0.82 -11.71
N ASN A 228 19.92 -1.21 -10.81
CA ASN A 228 18.60 -0.60 -10.66
C ASN A 228 18.60 0.54 -9.63
N ARG A 229 19.74 0.86 -9.01
CA ARG A 229 19.85 1.74 -7.83
C ARG A 229 20.72 2.95 -8.12
N MET A 230 20.34 4.09 -7.58
CA MET A 230 21.17 5.29 -7.56
C MET A 230 22.21 5.17 -6.44
N PRO A 231 23.47 5.60 -6.66
CA PRO A 231 24.50 5.58 -5.62
C PRO A 231 24.27 6.62 -4.50
N PHE A 232 23.42 7.62 -4.75
CA PHE A 232 23.09 8.68 -3.80
C PHE A 232 21.65 8.56 -3.30
N ARG A 233 21.44 9.04 -2.08
CA ARG A 233 20.12 9.26 -1.48
C ARG A 233 19.49 10.52 -2.07
N ARG A 234 18.18 10.71 -1.85
CA ARG A 234 17.46 11.90 -2.31
C ARG A 234 17.93 13.22 -1.68
N ASP A 235 18.63 13.16 -0.54
CA ASP A 235 19.26 14.32 0.10
C ASP A 235 20.67 14.63 -0.45
N GLY A 236 21.10 13.92 -1.51
CA GLY A 236 22.41 14.09 -2.15
C GLY A 236 23.55 13.36 -1.45
N LYS A 237 23.33 12.74 -0.28
CA LYS A 237 24.38 11.98 0.43
C LYS A 237 24.59 10.61 -0.22
N ARG A 238 25.82 10.09 -0.17
CA ARG A 238 26.10 8.72 -0.65
C ARG A 238 25.26 7.70 0.12
N ALA A 239 24.63 6.78 -0.61
CA ALA A 239 23.83 5.74 -0.01
C ALA A 239 24.72 4.66 0.63
N VAL A 240 24.20 3.99 1.66
CA VAL A 240 24.86 2.83 2.24
C VAL A 240 24.96 1.75 1.16
N ASN A 241 26.17 1.27 0.90
CA ASN A 241 26.50 0.32 -0.16
C ASN A 241 26.08 0.76 -1.58
N ASP A 242 25.98 2.08 -1.83
CA ASP A 242 25.50 2.64 -3.10
C ASP A 242 24.07 2.19 -3.48
N MET A 243 23.28 1.75 -2.48
CA MET A 243 21.91 1.25 -2.66
C MET A 243 20.86 2.32 -2.34
N GLY A 244 20.93 3.46 -3.04
CA GLY A 244 19.95 4.55 -2.95
C GLY A 244 18.60 4.20 -3.57
N PRO A 245 17.77 5.21 -3.92
CA PRO A 245 16.50 4.99 -4.60
C PRO A 245 16.66 4.29 -5.96
N TYR A 246 15.58 3.75 -6.50
CA TYR A 246 15.57 3.19 -7.85
C TYR A 246 15.84 4.24 -8.92
N ILE A 247 16.58 3.85 -9.97
CA ILE A 247 16.78 4.69 -11.15
C ILE A 247 15.47 4.84 -11.96
N PHE A 248 15.34 5.93 -12.72
CA PHE A 248 14.11 6.23 -13.46
C PHE A 248 13.75 5.18 -14.50
N SER A 249 14.73 4.62 -15.21
CA SER A 249 14.49 3.55 -16.18
C SER A 249 13.85 2.31 -15.55
N TYR A 250 14.34 1.92 -14.37
CA TYR A 250 13.77 0.81 -13.62
C TYR A 250 12.37 1.14 -13.08
N ARG A 251 12.16 2.38 -12.60
CA ARG A 251 10.84 2.85 -12.14
C ARG A 251 9.81 2.84 -13.28
N ALA A 252 10.20 3.28 -14.47
CA ALA A 252 9.36 3.23 -15.68
C ALA A 252 9.07 1.79 -16.10
N ASN A 253 10.04 0.88 -15.98
CA ASN A 253 9.84 -0.55 -16.25
C ASN A 253 8.84 -1.19 -15.27
N ILE A 254 8.95 -0.91 -13.96
CA ILE A 254 7.98 -1.36 -12.96
C ILE A 254 6.58 -0.87 -13.31
N LEU A 255 6.44 0.42 -13.68
CA LEU A 255 5.14 0.99 -14.04
C LEU A 255 4.53 0.30 -15.27
N ARG A 256 5.35 0.04 -16.29
CA ARG A 256 4.91 -0.68 -17.50
C ARG A 256 4.39 -2.07 -17.14
N ARG A 257 5.18 -2.88 -16.44
CA ARG A 257 4.81 -4.25 -16.04
C ARG A 257 3.57 -4.26 -15.14
N LEU A 258 3.44 -3.30 -14.23
CA LEU A 258 2.25 -3.16 -13.40
C LEU A 258 0.99 -2.91 -14.23
N LEU A 259 1.08 -2.04 -15.25
CA LEU A 259 -0.03 -1.74 -16.14
C LEU A 259 -0.33 -2.90 -17.09
N GLU A 260 0.67 -3.66 -17.54
CA GLU A 260 0.48 -4.91 -18.31
C GLU A 260 -0.29 -5.95 -17.49
N VAL A 261 0.12 -6.18 -16.24
CA VAL A 261 -0.60 -7.08 -15.32
C VAL A 261 -2.01 -6.57 -15.04
N GLN A 262 -2.19 -5.25 -14.85
CA GLN A 262 -3.52 -4.67 -14.69
C GLN A 262 -4.40 -4.92 -15.92
N TYR A 263 -3.86 -4.67 -17.12
CA TYR A 263 -4.57 -4.85 -18.38
C TYR A 263 -4.98 -6.32 -18.61
N GLU A 264 -4.10 -7.27 -18.27
CA GLU A 264 -4.40 -8.70 -18.32
C GLU A 264 -5.57 -9.06 -17.39
N LEU A 265 -5.53 -8.61 -16.13
CA LEU A 265 -6.61 -8.86 -15.17
C LEU A 265 -7.93 -8.19 -15.57
N GLN A 266 -7.85 -7.05 -16.26
CA GLN A 266 -9.03 -6.35 -16.78
C GLN A 266 -9.74 -7.10 -17.90
N GLN A 267 -9.09 -8.05 -18.57
CA GLN A 267 -9.77 -8.95 -19.51
C GLN A 267 -10.78 -9.85 -18.79
N ARG A 268 -10.57 -10.12 -17.50
CA ARG A 268 -11.48 -10.89 -16.64
C ARG A 268 -12.50 -9.99 -15.95
N ASP A 269 -12.04 -8.91 -15.35
CA ASP A 269 -12.90 -7.93 -14.69
C ASP A 269 -12.40 -6.50 -14.99
N PRO A 270 -13.11 -5.75 -15.86
CA PRO A 270 -12.74 -4.39 -16.24
C PRO A 270 -12.59 -3.41 -15.06
N HIS A 271 -13.18 -3.73 -13.90
CA HIS A 271 -13.13 -2.86 -12.71
C HIS A 271 -11.83 -3.01 -11.92
N ILE A 272 -11.01 -4.02 -12.20
CA ILE A 272 -9.73 -4.22 -11.51
C ILE A 272 -8.80 -3.03 -11.80
N LYS A 273 -8.44 -2.28 -10.75
CA LYS A 273 -7.41 -1.23 -10.77
C LYS A 273 -6.31 -1.51 -9.73
N LEU A 274 -5.15 -1.98 -10.20
CA LEU A 274 -3.94 -2.17 -9.40
C LEU A 274 -3.27 -0.84 -9.04
N ILE A 275 -3.38 0.16 -9.92
CA ILE A 275 -2.95 1.54 -9.70
C ILE A 275 -4.07 2.51 -10.10
N SER A 276 -4.29 3.53 -9.28
CA SER A 276 -5.32 4.54 -9.55
C SER A 276 -4.79 5.67 -10.44
N ASP A 277 -5.72 6.37 -11.12
CA ASP A 277 -5.39 7.51 -11.99
C ASP A 277 -4.72 8.65 -11.18
N GLN A 278 -5.16 8.85 -9.93
CA GLN A 278 -4.52 9.78 -8.99
C GLN A 278 -3.07 9.39 -8.68
N GLU A 279 -2.77 8.09 -8.53
CA GLU A 279 -1.40 7.61 -8.31
C GLU A 279 -0.54 7.82 -9.55
N LEU A 280 -1.07 7.59 -10.75
CA LEU A 280 -0.38 7.85 -12.02
C LEU A 280 0.00 9.33 -12.15
N ILE A 281 -0.93 10.24 -11.87
CA ILE A 281 -0.66 11.70 -11.85
C ILE A 281 0.40 12.03 -10.81
N ALA A 282 0.27 11.51 -9.59
CA ALA A 282 1.22 11.77 -8.52
C ALA A 282 2.63 11.25 -8.86
N ILE A 283 2.74 10.10 -9.54
CA ILE A 283 4.03 9.56 -10.03
C ILE A 283 4.66 10.54 -11.02
N GLN A 284 3.90 11.00 -12.01
CA GLN A 284 4.40 11.94 -13.02
C GLN A 284 4.89 13.26 -12.38
N VAL A 285 4.11 13.80 -11.43
CA VAL A 285 4.47 15.02 -10.70
C VAL A 285 5.76 14.82 -9.90
N ASN A 286 5.95 13.67 -9.25
CA ASN A 286 7.21 13.41 -8.55
C ASN A 286 8.39 13.29 -9.51
N TRP A 287 8.21 12.69 -10.70
CA TRP A 287 9.26 12.59 -11.70
C TRP A 287 9.69 13.98 -12.20
N TYR A 288 8.75 14.86 -12.52
CA TYR A 288 9.07 16.24 -12.89
C TYR A 288 9.77 17.01 -11.78
N ARG A 289 9.35 16.85 -10.52
CA ARG A 289 10.04 17.46 -9.37
C ARG A 289 11.48 16.97 -9.22
N ASP A 290 11.72 15.70 -9.53
CA ASP A 290 13.07 15.13 -9.52
C ASP A 290 13.85 15.45 -10.81
N PHE A 291 13.29 16.27 -11.72
CA PHE A 291 13.82 16.66 -13.02
C PHE A 291 14.05 15.47 -13.97
N ASN A 292 13.16 14.48 -13.90
CA ASN A 292 13.10 13.38 -14.85
C ASN A 292 12.03 13.65 -15.90
N PHE A 293 12.49 14.01 -17.10
CA PHE A 293 11.66 14.29 -18.26
C PHE A 293 11.75 13.20 -19.33
N GLY A 294 12.73 12.29 -19.22
CA GLY A 294 12.95 11.21 -20.18
C GLY A 294 11.91 10.09 -20.16
N TYR A 295 11.00 10.08 -19.17
CA TYR A 295 9.89 9.13 -19.10
C TYR A 295 8.59 9.85 -18.78
N GLN A 296 7.55 9.61 -19.58
CA GLN A 296 6.20 10.10 -19.29
C GLN A 296 5.28 8.93 -18.97
N VAL A 297 4.51 9.09 -17.90
CA VAL A 297 3.49 8.15 -17.44
C VAL A 297 2.40 7.97 -18.51
N SER A 298 2.01 9.05 -19.19
CA SER A 298 1.06 9.00 -20.30
C SER A 298 1.54 8.11 -21.44
N ASP A 299 2.81 8.22 -21.83
CA ASP A 299 3.37 7.41 -22.92
C ASP A 299 3.39 5.93 -22.56
N ILE A 300 3.79 5.61 -21.31
CA ILE A 300 3.79 4.24 -20.80
C ILE A 300 2.36 3.68 -20.78
N TYR A 301 1.39 4.45 -20.28
CA TYR A 301 0.00 4.04 -20.23
C TYR A 301 -0.58 3.80 -21.62
N ASN A 302 -0.41 4.76 -22.54
CA ASN A 302 -0.95 4.70 -23.89
C ASN A 302 -0.35 3.55 -24.70
N SER A 303 0.91 3.17 -24.42
CA SER A 303 1.54 2.01 -25.07
C SER A 303 0.86 0.68 -24.78
N ILE A 304 0.10 0.59 -23.67
CA ILE A 304 -0.58 -0.63 -23.23
C ILE A 304 -2.07 -0.56 -23.58
N TYR A 305 -2.74 0.54 -23.20
CA TYR A 305 -4.19 0.66 -23.31
C TYR A 305 -4.69 1.04 -24.71
N LYS A 306 -3.82 1.50 -25.62
CA LYS A 306 -4.16 2.00 -26.98
C LYS A 306 -5.23 3.11 -27.03
N GLU A 307 -5.79 3.51 -25.90
CA GLU A 307 -6.63 4.68 -25.69
C GLU A 307 -5.79 5.87 -25.23
N THR A 308 -6.28 7.09 -25.49
CA THR A 308 -5.55 8.31 -25.11
C THR A 308 -5.84 8.63 -23.65
N PHE A 309 -4.93 8.26 -22.75
CA PHE A 309 -4.92 8.81 -21.40
C PHE A 309 -4.50 10.28 -21.48
N SER A 310 -5.50 11.13 -21.65
CA SER A 310 -5.32 12.58 -21.67
C SER A 310 -5.21 13.08 -20.23
N MET A 311 -3.99 13.35 -19.79
CA MET A 311 -3.80 14.36 -18.77
C MET A 311 -4.19 15.68 -19.43
N GLU A 312 -5.34 16.27 -19.08
CA GLU A 312 -5.93 17.44 -19.76
C GLU A 312 -4.99 18.67 -19.90
N GLU A 313 -3.79 18.66 -19.30
CA GLU A 313 -2.76 19.68 -19.48
C GLU A 313 -1.72 19.39 -20.58
N ASN A 314 -1.67 18.20 -21.19
CA ASN A 314 -0.54 17.78 -22.04
C ASN A 314 -0.51 18.38 -23.45
N THR A 315 -1.66 18.74 -24.05
CA THR A 315 -1.70 19.27 -25.43
C THR A 315 -1.07 20.65 -25.56
N LYS A 316 -1.26 21.53 -24.57
CA LYS A 316 -0.57 22.84 -24.53
C LYS A 316 0.94 22.68 -24.27
N ASN A 317 1.30 21.74 -23.39
CA ASN A 317 2.71 21.52 -23.03
C ASN A 317 3.52 20.95 -24.20
N LYS A 318 2.91 20.12 -25.06
CA LYS A 318 3.59 19.55 -26.23
C LYS A 318 3.90 20.60 -27.29
N LEU A 319 2.95 21.51 -27.56
CA LEU A 319 3.14 22.62 -28.49
C LEU A 319 4.17 23.64 -27.97
N GLU A 320 4.12 23.97 -26.68
CA GLU A 320 5.12 24.82 -26.02
C GLU A 320 6.52 24.17 -26.03
N ALA A 321 6.62 22.87 -25.77
CA ALA A 321 7.87 22.12 -25.83
C ALA A 321 8.46 22.06 -27.25
N GLU A 322 7.61 21.81 -28.25
CA GLU A 322 8.02 21.82 -29.67
C GLU A 322 8.50 23.21 -30.10
N LEU A 323 7.78 24.27 -29.72
CA LEU A 323 8.17 25.66 -29.99
C LEU A 323 9.47 26.04 -29.27
N MET A 324 9.67 25.59 -28.03
CA MET A 324 10.90 25.84 -27.26
C MET A 324 12.11 25.11 -27.84
N ARG A 325 11.95 23.86 -28.32
CA ARG A 325 12.99 23.16 -29.07
C ARG A 325 13.32 23.85 -30.39
N GLU A 326 12.33 24.48 -31.02
CA GLU A 326 12.53 25.25 -32.24
C GLU A 326 13.31 26.56 -31.98
N ILE A 327 12.96 27.29 -30.93
CA ILE A 327 13.62 28.55 -30.53
C ILE A 327 15.06 28.30 -30.02
N CYS A 328 15.27 27.20 -29.29
CA CYS A 328 16.56 26.88 -28.66
C CYS A 328 17.43 25.95 -29.51
N LYS A 329 17.23 25.88 -30.83
CA LYS A 329 18.02 25.05 -31.76
C LYS A 329 19.54 25.20 -31.61
N ASN A 330 19.99 26.41 -31.27
CA ASN A 330 21.43 26.73 -31.16
C ASN A 330 21.99 26.48 -29.75
N ASN A 331 21.15 26.42 -28.73
CA ASN A 331 21.50 26.13 -27.33
C ASN A 331 20.49 25.11 -26.75
N PRO A 332 20.56 23.84 -27.18
CA PRO A 332 19.57 22.83 -26.81
C PRO A 332 19.50 22.57 -25.30
N GLU A 333 20.61 22.71 -24.58
CA GLU A 333 20.66 22.56 -23.12
C GLU A 333 19.87 23.65 -22.37
N GLU A 334 19.88 24.89 -22.87
CA GLU A 334 19.11 26.00 -22.29
C GLU A 334 17.61 25.85 -22.57
N GLY A 335 17.25 25.39 -23.78
CA GLY A 335 15.87 25.11 -24.16
C GLY A 335 15.26 23.99 -23.33
N GLU A 336 16.03 22.92 -23.14
CA GLU A 336 15.64 21.84 -22.24
C GLU A 336 15.44 22.38 -20.83
N LEU A 337 16.40 23.13 -20.28
CA LEU A 337 16.28 23.71 -18.94
C LEU A 337 15.03 24.58 -18.76
N ILE A 338 14.68 25.42 -19.73
CA ILE A 338 13.49 26.28 -19.64
C ILE A 338 12.21 25.44 -19.71
N GLU A 339 12.13 24.44 -20.59
CA GLU A 339 11.01 23.48 -20.66
C GLU A 339 10.84 22.76 -19.30
N GLN A 340 11.95 22.31 -18.73
CA GLN A 340 12.00 21.67 -17.41
C GLN A 340 11.51 22.59 -16.30
N LEU A 341 11.91 23.86 -16.30
CA LEU A 341 11.48 24.87 -15.32
C LEU A 341 9.99 25.23 -15.46
N LEU A 342 9.48 25.34 -16.70
CA LEU A 342 8.06 25.61 -16.97
C LEU A 342 7.16 24.46 -16.51
N LEU A 343 7.54 23.21 -16.80
CA LEU A 343 6.85 22.00 -16.32
C LEU A 343 6.84 21.93 -14.78
N LEU A 344 7.98 22.26 -14.16
CA LEU A 344 8.09 22.29 -12.70
C LEU A 344 7.23 23.40 -12.08
N GLN A 345 7.15 24.58 -12.71
CA GLN A 345 6.24 25.65 -12.30
C GLN A 345 4.76 25.26 -12.46
N LYS A 346 4.38 24.54 -13.52
CA LYS A 346 3.00 24.07 -13.74
C LYS A 346 2.61 22.99 -12.73
N SER A 347 3.51 22.05 -12.43
CA SER A 347 3.30 21.02 -11.39
C SER A 347 3.00 21.60 -9.99
N LYS A 348 3.39 22.86 -9.75
CA LYS A 348 3.12 23.63 -8.53
C LYS A 348 1.64 24.03 -8.38
N SER A 349 0.90 24.19 -9.48
CA SER A 349 -0.53 24.54 -9.48
C SER A 349 -1.38 23.43 -8.83
N LEU A 350 -0.98 22.18 -9.04
CA LEU A 350 -1.73 20.98 -8.68
C LEU A 350 -1.59 20.57 -7.19
N MET A 351 -0.77 21.25 -6.37
CA MET A 351 -0.49 20.83 -4.99
C MET A 351 -0.61 21.96 -3.95
N GLN A 352 -1.36 21.69 -2.87
CA GLN A 352 -1.76 22.64 -1.81
C GLN A 352 -0.63 23.15 -0.86
N ARG A 353 0.64 22.75 -0.99
CA ARG A 353 1.73 23.18 -0.05
C ARG A 353 2.89 23.88 -0.75
N ARG A 354 3.13 25.14 -0.37
CA ARG A 354 4.04 26.11 -1.02
C ARG A 354 5.51 26.10 -0.52
N ARG A 355 5.94 25.20 0.37
CA ARG A 355 7.26 25.28 1.03
C ARG A 355 8.35 24.47 0.30
N GLY A 356 9.49 25.10 0.01
CA GLY A 356 10.75 24.43 -0.37
C GLY A 356 11.22 24.55 -1.83
N LEU A 357 10.34 24.96 -2.75
CA LEU A 357 10.61 24.94 -4.20
C LEU A 357 11.71 25.92 -4.64
N LYS A 358 11.75 27.12 -4.05
CA LYS A 358 12.76 28.13 -4.37
C LYS A 358 14.17 27.60 -4.09
N ASN A 359 14.31 26.88 -2.97
CA ASN A 359 15.58 26.28 -2.58
C ASN A 359 15.95 25.11 -3.51
N GLU A 360 15.00 24.27 -3.93
CA GLU A 360 15.27 23.16 -4.88
C GLU A 360 15.72 23.68 -6.27
N ILE A 361 15.06 24.73 -6.78
CA ILE A 361 15.43 25.38 -8.04
C ILE A 361 16.82 26.03 -7.92
N GLU A 362 17.06 26.82 -6.86
CA GLU A 362 18.37 27.47 -6.64
C GLU A 362 19.52 26.47 -6.50
N LEU A 363 19.30 25.34 -5.80
CA LEU A 363 20.33 24.35 -5.54
C LEU A 363 20.75 23.61 -6.82
N ARG A 364 19.81 23.41 -7.76
CA ARG A 364 20.08 22.75 -9.05
C ARG A 364 20.59 23.71 -10.14
N LEU A 365 20.09 24.95 -10.18
CA LEU A 365 20.68 25.99 -11.05
C LEU A 365 22.18 26.17 -10.75
N LYS A 366 22.58 26.09 -9.47
CA LYS A 366 24.00 26.12 -9.06
C LYS A 366 24.83 24.91 -9.50
N VAL A 367 24.20 23.78 -9.82
CA VAL A 367 24.87 22.57 -10.32
C VAL A 367 25.07 22.63 -11.84
N ILE A 368 24.18 23.31 -12.56
CA ILE A 368 24.20 23.41 -14.02
C ILE A 368 25.01 24.62 -14.51
N PHE A 369 24.95 25.77 -13.83
CA PHE A 369 25.72 26.98 -14.18
C PHE A 369 27.14 27.00 -13.57
N LYS A 370 27.74 25.82 -13.40
CA LYS A 370 29.12 25.64 -12.94
C LYS A 370 29.89 24.90 -14.00
#